data_AF-J7SJ66-F1
#
_entry.id   AF-J7SJ66-F1
#
_cell.length_a   1.000
_cell.length_b   1.000
_cell.length_c   1.000
_cell.angle_alpha   90.00
_cell.angle_beta   90.00
_cell.angle_gamma   90.00
#
_symmetry.space_group_name_H-M   'P 1'
#
loop_
_entity.id
_entity.type
_entity.pdbx_description
1 polymer ?
#
loop_
_entity_poly.entity_id
_entity_poly.type
_entity_poly.pdbx_seq_one_letter_code
_entity_poly.pdbx_strand_id
1 'polypeptide(L)' 'MEIDLAILNYCSELWAFGEPTVGMKNEMAAAEEQGIRIRRFTENMEEIV' A
#
# COMPACT_ATOMS: atom_id res chain seq x y z
N MET A 1 14.49 -10.81 4.77
CA MET A 1 13.20 -10.56 4.13
C MET A 1 12.43 -9.67 5.06
N GLU A 2 12.00 -8.51 4.57
CA GLU A 2 10.99 -7.71 5.27
C GLU A 2 9.67 -8.48 5.17
N ILE A 3 9.06 -8.80 6.31
CA ILE A 3 7.86 -9.63 6.38
C ILE A 3 6.73 -8.98 5.58
N ASP A 4 6.64 -7.66 5.66
CA ASP A 4 5.59 -6.83 5.07
C ASP A 4 5.51 -7.01 3.55
N LEU A 5 6.66 -7.03 2.86
CA LEU A 5 6.73 -7.31 1.42
C LEU A 5 6.37 -8.75 1.06
N ALA A 6 6.68 -9.71 1.94
CA ALA A 6 6.31 -11.10 1.74
C ALA A 6 4.80 -11.31 1.87
N ILE A 7 4.13 -10.61 2.80
CA ILE A 7 2.68 -10.75 3.00
C ILE A 7 1.88 -10.20 1.81
N LEU A 8 2.40 -9.18 1.11
CA LEU A 8 1.71 -8.55 -0.02
C LEU A 8 1.27 -9.57 -1.09
N ASN A 9 2.09 -10.60 -1.35
CA ASN A 9 1.75 -11.67 -2.31
C ASN A 9 0.46 -12.43 -1.97
N TYR A 10 -0.06 -12.31 -0.74
CA TYR A 10 -1.30 -12.95 -0.28
C TYR A 10 -2.47 -11.96 -0.16
N CYS A 11 -2.24 -10.67 -0.43
CA CYS A 11 -3.24 -9.61 -0.32
C CYS A 11 -3.96 -9.39 -1.65
N SER A 12 -5.24 -9.04 -1.59
CA SER A 12 -6.01 -8.59 -2.77
C SER A 12 -5.89 -7.08 -3.00
N GLU A 13 -5.68 -6.32 -1.92
CA GLU A 13 -5.55 -4.86 -1.95
C GLU A 13 -4.53 -4.39 -0.90
N LEU A 14 -3.83 -3.29 -1.17
CA LEU A 14 -3.01 -2.53 -0.22
C LEU A 14 -3.71 -1.20 0.06
N TRP A 15 -3.96 -0.89 1.33
CA TRP A 15 -4.60 0.36 1.73
C TRP A 15 -3.59 1.23 2.48
N ALA A 16 -3.40 2.46 2.02
CA ALA A 16 -2.44 3.38 2.63
C ALA A 16 -3.11 4.71 2.99
N PHE A 17 -2.92 5.12 4.24
CA PHE A 17 -3.64 6.22 4.88
C PHE A 17 -2.71 7.41 5.16
N GLY A 18 -3.24 8.62 5.05
CA GLY A 18 -2.49 9.86 5.27
C GLY A 18 -1.37 10.07 4.24
N GLU A 19 -0.46 11.00 4.50
CA GLU A 19 0.68 11.24 3.60
C GLU A 19 1.68 10.07 3.63
N PRO A 20 2.04 9.48 2.48
CA PRO A 20 2.88 8.28 2.48
C PRO A 20 4.33 8.61 2.85
N THR A 21 4.81 7.91 3.87
CA THR A 21 6.23 7.90 4.26
C THR A 21 7.09 7.18 3.21
N VAL A 22 8.41 7.25 3.35
CA VAL A 22 9.34 6.52 2.45
C VAL A 22 9.09 5.01 2.48
N GLY A 23 8.85 4.42 3.66
CA GLY A 23 8.54 2.99 3.79
C GLY A 23 7.26 2.61 3.05
N MET A 24 6.19 3.38 3.26
CA MET A 24 4.92 3.16 2.58
C MET A 24 5.04 3.26 1.05
N LYS A 25 5.87 4.17 0.54
CA LYS A 25 6.12 4.29 -0.90
C LYS A 25 6.80 3.04 -1.46
N ASN A 26 7.71 2.42 -0.72
CA ASN A 26 8.37 1.18 -1.14
C ASN A 26 7.39 0.01 -1.18
N GLU A 27 6.52 -0.11 -0.17
CA GLU A 27 5.48 -1.14 -0.13
C GLU A 27 4.44 -0.95 -1.25
N MET A 28 4.05 0.30 -1.52
CA MET A 28 3.18 0.65 -2.63
C MET A 28 3.81 0.29 -3.98
N ALA A 29 5.09 0.62 -4.21
CA ALA A 29 5.78 0.24 -5.44
C ALA A 29 5.82 -1.29 -5.63
N ALA A 30 6.09 -2.05 -4.56
CA ALA A 30 6.06 -3.51 -4.62
C ALA A 30 4.65 -4.06 -4.91
N ALA A 31 3.60 -3.44 -4.36
CA ALA A 31 2.23 -3.81 -4.66
C ALA A 31 1.85 -3.51 -6.12
N GLU A 32 2.30 -2.39 -6.68
CA GLU A 32 2.12 -2.05 -8.10
C GLU A 32 2.79 -3.08 -9.01
N GLU A 33 4.03 -3.49 -8.71
CA GLU A 33 4.76 -4.52 -9.46
C GLU A 33 4.05 -5.89 -9.44
N GLN A 34 3.37 -6.21 -8.34
CA GLN A 34 2.61 -7.45 -8.17
C GLN A 34 1.17 -7.36 -8.73
N GLY A 35 0.77 -6.20 -9.26
CA GLY A 35 -0.60 -5.97 -9.75
C GLY A 35 -1.66 -5.93 -8.65
N ILE A 36 -1.26 -5.69 -7.40
CA ILE A 36 -2.16 -5.55 -6.25
C ILE A 36 -2.81 -4.17 -6.32
N ARG A 37 -4.12 -4.13 -6.12
CA ARG A 37 -4.86 -2.86 -6.15
C ARG A 37 -4.49 -2.01 -4.93
N ILE A 38 -4.08 -0.76 -5.17
CA ILE A 38 -3.78 0.20 -4.11
C ILE A 38 -4.96 1.15 -3.94
N ARG A 39 -5.35 1.37 -2.68
CA ARG A 39 -6.35 2.38 -2.29
C ARG A 39 -5.71 3.38 -1.34
N ARG A 40 -5.88 4.67 -1.65
CA ARG A 40 -5.26 5.79 -0.92
C ARG A 40 -6.33 6.51 -0.12
N PHE A 41 -6.03 6.82 1.13
CA PHE A 41 -6.95 7.49 2.03
C PHE A 41 -6.28 8.71 2.67
N THR A 42 -7.04 9.75 2.96
CA THR A 42 -6.59 10.89 3.77
C THR A 42 -6.49 10.50 5.25
N GLU A 43 -5.97 11.38 6.10
CA GLU A 43 -5.94 11.18 7.56
C GLU A 43 -7.35 11.07 8.18
N ASN A 44 -8.37 11.58 7.49
CA ASN A 44 -9.77 11.52 7.90
C ASN A 44 -10.49 10.26 7.38
N MET A 45 -9.75 9.26 6.88
CA MET A 45 -10.29 8.02 6.31
C MET A 45 -11.16 8.20 5.05
N GLU A 46 -10.99 9.31 4.34
CA GLU A 46 -11.66 9.57 3.06
C GLU A 46 -10.80 9.01 1.92
N GLU A 47 -11.40 8.21 1.04
CA GLU A 47 -10.68 7.66 -0.10
C GLU A 47 -10.36 8.77 -1.12
N ILE A 48 -9.11 8.80 -1.56
CA ILE A 48 -8.62 9.67 -2.61
C ILE A 48 -8.89 8.95 -3.93
N VAL A 49 -9.87 9.45 -4.70
CA VAL A 49 -10.33 8.89 -5.97
C VAL A 49 -9.60 9.51 -7.15
#